data_AF-A0A6P0XGI6-F1
#
_entry.id   AF-A0A6P0XGI6-F1
#
_cell.length_a   1.000
_cell.length_b   1.000
_cell.length_c   1.000
_cell.angle_alpha   90.00
_cell.angle_beta   90.00
_cell.angle_gamma   90.00
#
_symmetry.space_group_name_H-M   'P 1'
#
loop_
_entity.id
_entity.type
_entity.pdbx_description
1 polymer ?
#
loop_
_entity_poly.entity_id
_entity_poly.type
_entity_poly.pdbx_seq_one_letter_code
_entity_poly.pdbx_strand_id
1 'polypeptide(L)'
;MKEILYLEVPTPDTKTVCQWLQHKFQPKFGDKILTSDGFVMKFSEDPTQEFSVFTWSLQRTTYLKVFAQGNVSSIQKQFISSLT
;
A
#
# COMPACT_ATOMS: atom_id res chain seq x y z
N MET A 1 4.77 -7.73 -11.20
CA MET A 1 3.77 -7.05 -10.36
C MET A 1 2.62 -8.02 -10.05
N LYS A 2 2.29 -8.26 -8.76
CA LYS A 2 1.27 -9.21 -8.29
C LYS A 2 0.40 -8.55 -7.22
N GLU A 3 -0.93 -8.64 -7.34
CA GLU A 3 -1.84 -8.17 -6.28
C GLU A 3 -1.73 -9.09 -5.05
N ILE A 4 -1.56 -8.51 -3.86
CA ILE A 4 -1.40 -9.25 -2.60
C ILE A 4 -2.43 -8.87 -1.54
N LEU A 5 -3.11 -7.73 -1.68
CA LEU A 5 -4.17 -7.29 -0.80
C LEU A 5 -5.16 -6.41 -1.58
N TYR A 6 -6.44 -6.68 -1.36
CA TYR A 6 -7.56 -5.89 -1.88
C TYR A 6 -8.55 -5.71 -0.73
N LEU A 7 -8.66 -4.49 -0.21
CA LEU A 7 -9.56 -4.16 0.89
C LEU A 7 -10.58 -3.11 0.46
N GLU A 8 -11.83 -3.34 0.85
CA GLU A 8 -12.87 -2.33 0.79
C GLU A 8 -12.79 -1.43 2.02
N VAL A 9 -12.71 -0.12 1.80
CA VAL A 9 -12.86 0.90 2.84
C VAL A 9 -14.24 1.52 2.63
N PRO A 10 -15.21 1.34 3.56
CA PRO A 10 -16.60 1.73 3.39
C PRO A 10 -16.78 3.25 3.57
N THR A 11 -16.04 4.03 2.80
CA THR A 11 -16.11 5.48 2.73
C THR A 11 -15.96 5.92 1.27
N PRO A 12 -16.79 6.86 0.81
CA PRO A 12 -16.61 7.49 -0.50
C PRO A 12 -15.45 8.50 -0.51
N ASP A 13 -14.93 8.88 0.67
CA ASP A 13 -13.86 9.87 0.79
C ASP A 13 -12.47 9.25 0.55
N THR A 14 -12.18 9.00 -0.72
CA THR A 14 -10.90 8.45 -1.16
C THR A 14 -9.72 9.35 -0.80
N LYS A 15 -9.91 10.67 -0.77
CA LYS A 15 -8.84 11.62 -0.47
C LYS A 15 -8.40 11.52 0.98
N THR A 16 -9.35 11.41 1.92
CA THR A 16 -9.02 11.21 3.34
C THR A 16 -8.28 9.89 3.56
N VAL A 17 -8.67 8.81 2.87
CA VAL A 17 -7.97 7.52 2.95
C VAL A 17 -6.55 7.64 2.40
N CYS A 18 -6.37 8.30 1.24
CA CYS A 18 -5.06 8.54 0.64
C CYS A 18 -4.15 9.39 1.56
N GLN A 19 -4.69 10.46 2.15
CA GLN A 19 -3.95 11.28 3.11
C GLN A 19 -3.54 10.49 4.36
N TRP A 20 -4.41 9.61 4.86
CA TRP A 20 -4.06 8.71 5.95
C TRP A 20 -2.91 7.77 5.56
N LEU A 21 -2.94 7.16 4.36
CA LEU A 21 -1.85 6.33 3.84
C LEU A 21 -0.53 7.10 3.71
N GLN A 22 -0.59 8.33 3.22
CA GLN A 22 0.59 9.16 3.00
C GLN A 22 1.19 9.70 4.31
N HIS A 23 0.37 10.12 5.27
CA HIS A 23 0.86 10.90 6.43
C HIS A 23 0.70 10.21 7.79
N LYS A 24 -0.25 9.30 7.94
CA LYS A 24 -0.55 8.65 9.23
C LYS A 24 -0.06 7.21 9.29
N PHE A 25 -0.20 6.46 8.19
CA PHE A 25 0.31 5.12 8.08
C PHE A 25 1.85 5.14 8.07
N GLN A 26 2.46 4.49 9.05
CA GLN A 26 3.91 4.35 9.16
C GLN A 26 4.26 2.87 9.08
N PRO A 27 4.76 2.40 7.93
CA PRO A 27 5.23 1.04 7.84
C PRO A 27 6.45 0.83 8.74
N LYS A 28 6.57 -0.36 9.32
CA LYS A 28 7.65 -0.71 10.26
C LYS A 28 9.02 -0.90 9.58
N PHE A 29 9.05 -0.96 8.26
CA PHE A 29 10.21 -1.28 7.45
C PHE A 29 10.08 -0.69 6.05
N GLY A 30 11.20 -0.63 5.33
CA GLY A 30 11.29 -0.08 3.99
C GLY A 30 11.19 1.44 3.96
N ASP A 31 11.60 2.01 2.83
CA ASP A 31 11.54 3.45 2.59
C ASP A 31 10.23 3.80 1.89
N LYS A 32 9.44 4.64 2.55
CA LYS A 32 8.14 5.09 2.02
C LYS A 32 8.32 6.30 1.11
N ILE A 33 7.98 6.12 -0.16
CA ILE A 33 8.00 7.16 -1.19
C ILE A 33 6.57 7.52 -1.54
N LEU A 34 6.15 8.75 -1.26
CA LEU A 34 4.78 9.20 -1.53
C LEU A 34 4.51 9.27 -3.04
N THR A 35 3.30 8.91 -3.43
CA THR A 35 2.77 9.08 -4.80
C THR A 35 1.45 9.84 -4.74
N SER A 36 0.89 10.25 -5.89
CA SER A 36 -0.40 10.97 -5.95
C SER A 36 -1.53 10.23 -5.22
N ASP A 37 -1.59 8.90 -5.39
CA ASP A 37 -2.71 8.07 -4.96
C ASP A 37 -2.36 7.12 -3.81
N GLY A 38 -1.19 7.29 -3.19
CA GLY A 38 -0.74 6.51 -2.05
C GLY A 38 0.77 6.60 -1.83
N PHE A 39 1.44 5.45 -1.83
CA PHE A 39 2.90 5.38 -1.72
C PHE A 39 3.47 4.11 -2.35
N VAL A 40 4.78 4.15 -2.64
CA VAL A 40 5.59 2.98 -2.93
C VAL A 40 6.56 2.77 -1.78
N MET A 41 6.68 1.54 -1.32
CA MET A 41 7.70 1.12 -0.37
C MET A 41 8.82 0.43 -1.12
N LYS A 42 10.05 0.89 -0.91
CA LYS A 42 11.26 0.24 -1.44
C LYS A 42 12.07 -0.39 -0.32
N PHE A 43 12.82 -1.42 -0.67
CA PHE A 43 13.67 -2.15 0.25
C PHE A 43 15.14 -1.93 -0.10
N SER A 44 15.93 -1.49 0.87
CA SER A 44 17.37 -1.27 0.68
C SER A 44 18.15 -2.56 0.52
N GLU A 45 17.65 -3.67 1.07
CA GLU A 45 18.27 -5.01 0.95
C GLU A 45 18.13 -5.59 -0.46
N ASP A 46 17.01 -5.32 -1.12
CA ASP A 46 16.74 -5.77 -2.49
C ASP A 46 15.96 -4.67 -3.24
N PRO A 47 16.62 -3.89 -4.10
CA PRO A 47 15.97 -2.80 -4.82
C PRO A 47 14.98 -3.29 -5.88
N THR A 48 14.93 -4.60 -6.17
CA THR A 48 13.92 -5.19 -7.05
C THR A 48 12.61 -5.47 -6.32
N GLN A 49 12.64 -5.44 -4.98
CA GLN A 49 11.47 -5.60 -4.13
C GLN A 49 10.80 -4.26 -3.88
N GLU A 50 9.50 -4.22 -4.10
CA GLU A 50 8.68 -3.06 -3.79
C GLU A 50 7.24 -3.45 -3.49
N PHE A 51 6.58 -2.64 -2.65
CA PHE A 51 5.14 -2.64 -2.49
C PHE A 51 4.57 -1.34 -3.02
N SER A 52 3.64 -1.43 -3.97
CA SER A 52 2.83 -0.32 -4.43
C SER A 52 1.49 -0.35 -3.70
N VAL A 53 1.20 0.70 -2.95
CA VAL A 53 0.01 0.81 -2.11
C VAL A 53 -0.74 2.06 -2.53
N PHE A 54 -1.96 1.90 -3.00
CA PHE A 54 -2.73 3.04 -3.50
C PHE A 54 -4.22 2.87 -3.30
N THR A 55 -4.90 4.00 -3.23
CA THR A 55 -6.36 4.06 -3.18
C THR A 55 -6.94 4.04 -4.59
N TRP A 56 -8.08 3.36 -4.73
CA TRP A 56 -8.86 3.34 -5.95
C TRP A 56 -10.33 3.60 -5.59
N SER A 57 -11.00 4.50 -6.30
CA SER A 57 -12.45 4.69 -6.13
C SER A 57 -13.22 3.96 -7.22
N LEU A 58 -14.22 3.17 -6.84
CA LEU A 58 -15.20 2.62 -7.77
C LEU A 58 -16.59 2.98 -7.27
N GLN A 59 -17.34 3.73 -8.08
CA GLN A 59 -18.66 4.28 -7.74
C GLN A 59 -18.62 5.16 -6.48
N ARG A 60 -18.95 4.62 -5.31
CA ARG A 60 -18.99 5.34 -4.02
C ARG A 60 -18.17 4.63 -2.93
N THR A 61 -17.30 3.72 -3.34
CA THR A 61 -16.51 2.89 -2.44
C THR A 61 -15.04 3.09 -2.73
N THR A 62 -14.27 3.36 -1.68
CA THR A 62 -12.82 3.41 -1.76
C THR A 62 -12.24 2.02 -1.52
N TYR A 63 -11.31 1.62 -2.37
CA TYR A 63 -10.56 0.39 -2.25
C TYR A 63 -9.10 0.70 -1.98
N LEU A 64 -8.49 -0.07 -1.08
CA LEU A 64 -7.05 -0.11 -0.88
C LEU A 64 -6.49 -1.31 -1.64
N LYS A 65 -5.59 -1.03 -2.58
CA LYS A 65 -4.90 -2.06 -3.34
C LYS A 65 -3.43 -2.09 -2.97
N VAL A 66 -2.90 -3.29 -2.80
CA VAL A 66 -1.47 -3.53 -2.59
C VAL A 66 -0.97 -4.49 -3.66
N PHE A 67 0.02 -4.02 -4.40
CA PHE A 67 0.76 -4.81 -5.36
C PHE A 67 2.18 -5.00 -4.87
N ALA A 68 2.68 -6.21 -5.03
CA ALA A 68 4.07 -6.53 -4.81
C ALA A 68 4.81 -6.75 -6.13
N GLN A 69 6.08 -6.40 -6.13
CA GLN A 69 7.00 -6.68 -7.22
C GLN A 69 8.33 -7.17 -6.65
N GLY A 70 9.00 -8.06 -7.39
CA GLY A 70 10.14 -8.82 -6.90
C GLY A 70 9.75 -10.01 -6.02
N ASN A 71 10.75 -10.65 -5.41
CA ASN A 71 10.55 -11.81 -4.53
C ASN A 71 10.33 -11.38 -3.07
N VAL A 72 9.15 -10.85 -2.79
CA VAL A 72 8.78 -10.29 -1.46
C VAL A 72 8.20 -11.30 -0.46
N SER A 73 8.32 -12.60 -0.71
CA SER A 73 7.56 -13.66 -0.01
C SER A 73 7.68 -13.62 1.52
N SER A 74 8.87 -13.33 2.05
CA SER A 74 9.15 -13.27 3.49
C SER A 74 8.57 -12.03 4.18
N ILE A 75 8.59 -10.88 3.50
CA ILE A 75 8.20 -9.58 4.08
C ILE A 75 6.70 -9.29 3.84
N GLN A 76 6.11 -9.88 2.80
CA GLN A 76 4.70 -9.73 2.45
C GLN A 76 3.76 -9.95 3.63
N LYS A 77 3.95 -11.02 4.41
CA LYS A 77 3.08 -11.33 5.56
C LYS A 77 3.15 -10.25 6.63
N GLN A 78 4.34 -9.74 6.92
CA GLN A 78 4.53 -8.67 7.89
C GLN A 78 3.90 -7.36 7.39
N PHE A 79 3.97 -7.11 6.08
CA PHE A 79 3.39 -5.92 5.49
C PHE A 79 1.86 -5.94 5.56
N ILE A 80 1.23 -7.04 5.17
CA ILE A 80 -0.23 -7.20 5.25
C ILE A 80 -0.71 -7.05 6.69
N SER A 81 -0.02 -7.66 7.67
CA SER A 81 -0.34 -7.52 9.10
C SER A 81 -0.19 -6.10 9.65
N SER A 82 0.47 -5.18 8.94
CA SER A 82 0.53 -3.77 9.36
C SER A 82 -0.70 -2.97 8.89
N LEU A 83 -1.44 -3.48 7.90
CA LEU A 83 -2.61 -2.85 7.31
C LEU A 83 -3.95 -3.35 7.89
N THR A 84 -3.93 -4.47 8.62
CA THR A 84 -5.09 -5.10 9.29
C THR A 84 -4.89 -5.12 10.80
#